data_AF-A0A352WHI7-F1
#
_entry.id   AF-A0A352WHI7-F1
#
_cell.length_a   1.000
_cell.length_b   1.000
_cell.length_c   1.000
_cell.angle_alpha   90.00
_cell.angle_beta   90.00
_cell.angle_gamma   90.00
#
_symmetry.space_group_name_H-M   'P 1'
#
loop_
_entity.id
_entity.type
_entity.pdbx_description
1 polymer ?
#
loop_
_entity_poly.entity_id
_entity_poly.type
_entity_poly.pdbx_seq_one_letter_code
_entity_poly.pdbx_strand_id
1 'polypeptide(L)'
;FETVPKEERVGSLQITASASYFVPKPFTPFQWAPMLPRDEYVARARHVKDTFNQQLNKKRLKFSYHDQDISVLEGVFARGDRRLSKVIYDAYKAGAIFDAWTEFFSMERYYKAFADNGIDYKFYTERERDITEVFPWDHIDAGVSKKFLIKEWEAAREGRVTSNCRDKCQGCGSASFGCGVCFGA
;
A
#
# COMPACT_ATOMS: atom_id res chain seq x y z
N PHE A 1 -14.00 -30.87 -8.03
CA PHE A 1 -15.31 -31.05 -7.36
C PHE A 1 -16.47 -30.84 -8.31
N GLU A 2 -16.61 -29.69 -8.99
CA GLU A 2 -17.70 -29.51 -9.97
C GLU A 2 -17.57 -30.45 -11.18
N THR A 3 -16.33 -30.77 -11.56
CA THR A 3 -15.97 -31.75 -12.61
C THR A 3 -15.78 -33.18 -12.11
N VAL A 4 -15.98 -33.44 -10.81
CA VAL A 4 -15.77 -34.76 -10.18
C VAL A 4 -17.15 -35.41 -9.97
N PRO A 5 -17.33 -36.70 -10.30
CA PRO A 5 -18.55 -37.47 -10.03
C PRO A 5 -18.99 -37.33 -8.57
N LYS A 6 -20.29 -37.34 -8.30
CA LYS A 6 -20.82 -36.96 -6.97
C LYS A 6 -20.33 -37.90 -5.87
N GLU A 7 -20.10 -39.15 -6.23
CA GLU A 7 -19.72 -40.29 -5.40
C GLU A 7 -18.24 -40.20 -4.97
N GLU A 8 -17.40 -39.53 -5.77
CA GLU A 8 -15.96 -39.36 -5.55
C GLU A 8 -15.61 -38.02 -4.88
N ARG A 9 -16.61 -37.19 -4.58
CA ARG A 9 -16.41 -35.87 -3.96
C ARG A 9 -16.06 -36.01 -2.48
N VAL A 10 -14.78 -35.86 -2.15
CA VAL A 10 -14.30 -35.75 -0.76
C VAL A 10 -14.17 -34.29 -0.35
N GLY A 11 -15.07 -33.84 0.54
CA GLY A 11 -15.05 -32.50 1.15
C GLY A 11 -15.25 -31.32 0.18
N SER A 12 -15.60 -30.15 0.71
CA SER A 12 -15.62 -28.91 -0.06
C SER A 12 -14.39 -28.06 0.27
N LEU A 13 -13.51 -27.86 -0.72
CA LEU A 13 -12.45 -26.86 -0.64
C LEU A 13 -13.03 -25.47 -0.95
N GLN A 14 -12.79 -24.52 -0.06
CA GLN A 14 -13.04 -23.10 -0.29
C GLN A 14 -11.70 -22.37 -0.46
N ILE A 15 -11.57 -21.60 -1.53
CA ILE A 15 -10.37 -20.82 -1.85
C ILE A 15 -10.72 -19.35 -1.64
N THR A 16 -9.94 -18.67 -0.80
CA THR A 16 -10.05 -17.22 -0.61
C THR A 16 -8.80 -16.55 -1.16
N ALA A 17 -9.00 -15.56 -2.02
CA ALA A 17 -7.95 -14.67 -2.51
C ALA A 17 -8.28 -13.24 -2.10
N SER A 18 -7.27 -12.49 -1.68
CA SER A 18 -7.39 -11.07 -1.39
C SER A 18 -6.40 -10.26 -2.21
N ALA A 19 -6.79 -9.05 -2.56
CA ALA A 19 -5.91 -8.06 -3.18
C ALA A 19 -5.98 -6.74 -2.41
N SER A 20 -4.82 -6.15 -2.17
CA SER A 20 -4.70 -4.82 -1.56
C SER A 20 -4.17 -3.84 -2.58
N TYR A 21 -4.53 -2.57 -2.42
CA TYR A 21 -3.94 -1.53 -3.24
C TYR A 21 -2.51 -1.27 -2.79
N PHE A 22 -1.67 -1.01 -3.78
CA PHE A 22 -0.29 -0.67 -3.53
C PHE A 22 -0.20 0.76 -2.98
N VAL A 23 0.24 0.88 -1.72
CA VAL A 23 0.43 2.17 -1.04
C VAL A 23 1.91 2.33 -0.72
N PRO A 24 2.64 3.19 -1.46
CA PRO A 24 4.04 3.53 -1.17
C PRO A 24 4.21 4.05 0.25
N LYS A 25 5.21 3.54 0.98
CA LYS A 25 5.50 3.96 2.35
C LYS A 25 6.90 4.57 2.45
N PRO A 26 7.13 5.55 3.35
CA PRO A 26 8.45 6.05 3.69
C PRO A 26 9.43 4.94 4.04
N PHE A 27 10.72 5.18 3.78
CA PHE A 27 11.81 4.24 4.11
C PHE A 27 11.71 2.88 3.40
N THR A 28 10.96 2.80 2.32
CA THR A 28 10.89 1.61 1.45
C THR A 28 11.48 1.92 0.08
N PRO A 29 11.98 0.91 -0.67
CA PRO A 29 12.42 1.10 -2.05
C PRO A 29 11.33 1.68 -2.95
N PHE A 30 10.07 1.57 -2.54
CA PHE A 30 8.91 2.02 -3.31
C PHE A 30 8.46 3.43 -2.98
N GLN A 31 9.13 4.17 -2.09
CA GLN A 31 8.68 5.51 -1.67
C GLN A 31 8.56 6.54 -2.81
N TRP A 32 9.24 6.32 -3.94
CA TRP A 32 9.15 7.13 -5.16
C TRP A 32 8.01 6.74 -6.11
N ALA A 33 7.41 5.57 -5.91
CA ALA A 33 6.39 5.07 -6.80
C ALA A 33 5.10 5.90 -6.69
N PRO A 34 4.41 6.16 -7.82
CA PRO A 34 3.06 6.69 -7.79
C PRO A 34 2.08 5.60 -7.36
N MET A 35 0.93 6.02 -6.83
CA MET A 35 -0.26 5.19 -6.77
C MET A 35 -1.02 5.30 -8.08
N LEU A 36 -1.70 4.23 -8.48
CA LEU A 36 -2.59 4.30 -9.64
C LEU A 36 -3.78 5.23 -9.36
N PRO A 37 -4.28 5.95 -10.37
CA PRO A 37 -5.52 6.72 -10.26
C PRO A 37 -6.71 5.83 -9.86
N ARG A 38 -7.72 6.46 -9.24
CA ARG A 38 -8.91 5.77 -8.72
C ARG A 38 -9.56 4.83 -9.70
N ASP A 39 -9.93 5.37 -10.85
CA ASP A 39 -10.71 4.65 -11.83
C ASP A 39 -9.93 3.44 -12.39
N GLU A 40 -8.61 3.54 -12.45
CA GLU A 40 -7.76 2.48 -12.97
C GLU A 40 -7.69 1.27 -12.01
N TYR A 41 -7.46 1.50 -10.71
CA TYR A 41 -7.44 0.38 -9.77
C TYR A 41 -8.83 -0.23 -9.58
N VAL A 42 -9.92 0.55 -9.69
CA VAL A 42 -11.30 0.03 -9.64
C VAL A 42 -11.51 -0.91 -10.81
N ALA A 43 -11.12 -0.50 -12.02
CA ALA A 43 -11.25 -1.30 -13.23
C ALA A 43 -10.47 -2.61 -13.09
N ARG A 44 -9.22 -2.57 -12.60
CA ARG A 44 -8.40 -3.76 -12.37
C ARG A 44 -9.01 -4.70 -11.32
N ALA A 45 -9.50 -4.17 -10.19
CA ALA A 45 -10.13 -4.99 -9.15
C ALA A 45 -11.44 -5.64 -9.62
N ARG A 46 -12.25 -4.91 -10.39
CA ARG A 46 -13.47 -5.44 -11.02
C ARG A 46 -13.13 -6.55 -12.01
N HIS A 47 -12.12 -6.34 -12.85
CA HIS A 47 -11.66 -7.35 -13.80
C HIS A 47 -11.34 -8.68 -13.09
N VAL A 48 -10.53 -8.66 -12.03
CA VAL A 48 -10.21 -9.88 -11.26
C VAL A 48 -11.46 -10.51 -10.65
N LYS A 49 -12.35 -9.71 -10.05
CA LYS A 49 -13.60 -10.19 -9.46
C LYS A 49 -14.50 -10.86 -10.52
N ASP A 50 -14.61 -10.27 -11.69
CA ASP A 50 -15.43 -10.79 -12.79
C ASP A 50 -14.84 -12.09 -13.35
N THR A 51 -13.51 -12.18 -13.47
CA THR A 51 -12.82 -13.44 -13.83
C THR A 51 -13.10 -14.54 -12.81
N PHE A 52 -13.09 -14.24 -11.51
CA PHE A 52 -13.47 -15.19 -10.46
C PHE A 52 -14.93 -15.65 -10.61
N ASN A 53 -15.84 -14.73 -10.94
CA ASN A 53 -17.27 -15.03 -11.13
C ASN A 53 -17.57 -15.87 -12.38
N GLN A 54 -16.67 -15.87 -13.37
CA GLN A 54 -16.77 -16.69 -14.57
C GLN A 54 -16.31 -18.14 -14.37
N GLN A 55 -15.63 -18.45 -13.27
CA GLN A 55 -15.15 -19.81 -13.02
C GLN A 55 -16.31 -20.77 -12.70
N LEU A 56 -16.21 -22.01 -13.19
CA LEU A 56 -17.20 -23.06 -12.93
C LEU A 56 -17.42 -23.29 -11.42
N ASN A 57 -16.34 -23.25 -10.65
CA ASN A 57 -16.36 -23.44 -9.20
C ASN A 57 -16.55 -22.14 -8.41
N LYS A 58 -17.11 -21.06 -8.98
CA LYS A 58 -17.27 -19.75 -8.31
C LYS A 58 -17.90 -19.81 -6.91
N LYS A 59 -18.80 -20.77 -6.64
CA LYS A 59 -19.39 -20.98 -5.30
C LYS A 59 -18.36 -21.31 -4.21
N ARG A 60 -17.15 -21.69 -4.62
CA ARG A 60 -16.01 -22.06 -3.76
C ARG A 60 -14.89 -21.04 -3.81
N LEU A 61 -15.01 -20.01 -4.64
CA LEU A 61 -14.02 -18.96 -4.75
C LEU A 61 -14.56 -17.71 -4.06
N LYS A 62 -13.77 -17.16 -3.15
CA LYS A 62 -14.03 -15.86 -2.53
C LYS A 62 -12.92 -14.92 -2.93
N PHE A 63 -13.27 -13.80 -3.55
CA PHE A 63 -12.34 -12.71 -3.82
C PHE A 63 -12.77 -11.47 -3.06
N SER A 64 -11.82 -10.86 -2.34
CA SER A 64 -12.03 -9.60 -1.61
C SER A 64 -10.93 -8.62 -1.95
N TYR A 65 -11.28 -7.34 -2.12
CA TYR A 65 -10.31 -6.26 -2.23
C TYR A 65 -10.67 -5.15 -1.25
N HIS A 66 -9.66 -4.39 -0.83
CA HIS A 66 -9.78 -3.36 0.19
C HIS A 66 -10.58 -2.12 -0.27
N ASP A 67 -11.01 -1.33 0.71
CA ASP A 67 -11.63 -0.03 0.48
C ASP A 67 -10.63 0.95 -0.13
N GLN A 68 -11.12 1.66 -1.14
CA GLN A 68 -10.38 2.55 -2.01
C GLN A 68 -10.06 3.87 -1.34
N ASP A 69 -11.02 4.41 -0.61
CA ASP A 69 -10.94 5.75 -0.04
C ASP A 69 -9.97 5.75 1.15
N ILE A 70 -10.00 4.67 1.96
CA ILE A 70 -9.01 4.45 3.03
C ILE A 70 -7.59 4.38 2.45
N SER A 71 -7.41 3.66 1.34
CA SER A 71 -6.08 3.51 0.72
C SER A 71 -5.54 4.84 0.18
N VAL A 72 -6.41 5.72 -0.32
CA VAL A 72 -6.03 7.10 -0.69
C VAL A 72 -5.54 7.86 0.53
N LEU A 73 -6.28 7.86 1.64
CA LEU A 73 -5.87 8.54 2.88
C LEU A 73 -4.57 7.97 3.43
N GLU A 74 -4.40 6.66 3.41
CA GLU A 74 -3.13 6.03 3.79
C GLU A 74 -1.97 6.54 2.93
N GLY A 75 -2.17 6.65 1.62
CA GLY A 75 -1.15 7.16 0.70
C GLY A 75 -0.80 8.63 0.94
N VAL A 76 -1.82 9.44 1.27
CA VAL A 76 -1.67 10.86 1.60
C VAL A 76 -0.90 11.03 2.91
N PHE A 77 -1.36 10.39 3.99
CA PHE A 77 -0.78 10.59 5.32
C PHE A 77 0.55 9.86 5.51
N ALA A 78 0.75 8.70 4.88
CA ALA A 78 2.06 8.03 4.92
C ALA A 78 3.16 8.89 4.27
N ARG A 79 2.83 9.64 3.21
CA ARG A 79 3.78 10.51 2.50
C ARG A 79 3.56 11.99 2.78
N GLY A 80 2.90 12.27 3.89
CA GLY A 80 2.45 13.59 4.28
C GLY A 80 3.58 14.50 4.76
N ASP A 81 3.33 15.80 4.69
CA ASP A 81 4.16 16.82 5.33
C ASP A 81 3.31 17.73 6.22
N ARG A 82 3.94 18.77 6.78
CA ARG A 82 3.30 19.69 7.73
C ARG A 82 2.03 20.36 7.18
N ARG A 83 1.87 20.48 5.85
CA ARG A 83 0.66 21.05 5.24
C ARG A 83 -0.60 20.25 5.58
N LEU A 84 -0.47 18.94 5.81
CA LEU A 84 -1.60 18.07 6.16
C LEU A 84 -2.07 18.22 7.60
N SER A 85 -1.33 18.91 8.46
CA SER A 85 -1.73 19.13 9.87
C SER A 85 -3.10 19.79 9.97
N LYS A 86 -3.35 20.82 9.14
CA LYS A 86 -4.62 21.54 9.12
C LYS A 86 -5.76 20.69 8.53
N VAL A 87 -5.46 19.82 7.56
CA VAL A 87 -6.43 18.85 7.03
C VAL A 87 -6.91 17.89 8.12
N ILE A 88 -5.98 17.30 8.89
CA ILE A 88 -6.32 16.38 9.99
C ILE A 88 -7.18 17.10 11.03
N TYR A 89 -6.81 18.33 11.38
CA TYR A 89 -7.56 19.14 12.34
C TYR A 89 -8.97 19.47 11.84
N ASP A 90 -9.11 19.94 10.60
CA ASP A 90 -10.40 20.32 10.02
C ASP A 90 -11.31 19.10 9.80
N ALA A 91 -10.74 17.95 9.39
CA ALA A 91 -11.47 16.68 9.30
C ALA A 91 -11.99 16.22 10.68
N TYR A 92 -11.14 16.29 11.72
CA TYR A 92 -11.55 16.01 13.09
C TYR A 92 -12.70 16.94 13.55
N LYS A 93 -12.59 18.25 13.27
CA LYS A 93 -13.66 19.22 13.56
C LYS A 93 -14.96 18.93 12.82
N ALA A 94 -14.90 18.29 11.66
CA ALA A 94 -16.03 17.81 10.88
C ALA A 94 -16.55 16.42 11.32
N GLY A 95 -16.02 15.85 12.41
CA GLY A 95 -16.47 14.59 12.99
C GLY A 95 -15.77 13.34 12.46
N ALA A 96 -14.57 13.46 11.87
CA ALA A 96 -13.71 12.33 11.51
C ALA A 96 -13.15 11.66 12.78
N ILE A 97 -13.98 10.87 13.44
CA ILE A 97 -13.70 10.14 14.68
C ILE A 97 -14.18 8.69 14.46
N PHE A 98 -13.40 7.73 14.95
CA PHE A 98 -13.66 6.29 14.75
C PHE A 98 -13.62 5.83 13.29
N ASP A 99 -12.84 6.51 12.44
CA ASP A 99 -12.68 6.19 11.00
C ASP A 99 -12.08 4.80 10.71
N ALA A 100 -11.57 4.10 11.73
CA ALA A 100 -11.19 2.69 11.60
C ALA A 100 -12.38 1.75 11.35
N TRP A 101 -13.59 2.19 11.68
CA TRP A 101 -14.84 1.43 11.49
C TRP A 101 -15.60 1.99 10.29
N THR A 102 -15.92 1.11 9.34
CA THR A 102 -16.50 1.51 8.06
C THR A 102 -17.83 2.27 8.21
N GLU A 103 -18.64 1.98 9.23
CA GLU A 103 -19.89 2.72 9.48
C GLU A 103 -19.71 4.19 9.91
N PHE A 104 -18.54 4.55 10.45
CA PHE A 104 -18.24 5.93 10.90
C PHE A 104 -17.37 6.70 9.91
N PHE A 105 -16.66 5.99 9.05
CA PHE A 105 -15.80 6.56 8.03
C PHE A 105 -16.58 7.39 7.00
N SER A 106 -16.08 8.58 6.70
CA SER A 106 -16.63 9.44 5.66
C SER A 106 -15.53 10.17 4.91
N MET A 107 -15.24 9.73 3.69
CA MET A 107 -14.24 10.36 2.81
C MET A 107 -14.61 11.81 2.47
N GLU A 108 -15.89 12.16 2.43
CA GLU A 108 -16.37 13.52 2.17
C GLU A 108 -15.82 14.55 3.17
N ARG A 109 -15.64 14.15 4.45
CA ARG A 109 -15.01 15.02 5.47
C ARG A 109 -13.59 15.38 5.08
N TYR A 110 -12.85 14.43 4.52
CA TYR A 110 -11.48 14.62 4.08
C TYR A 110 -11.39 15.40 2.79
N TYR A 111 -12.24 15.12 1.78
CA TYR A 111 -12.28 15.93 0.56
C TYR A 111 -12.57 17.40 0.86
N LYS A 112 -13.52 17.67 1.75
CA LYS A 112 -13.80 19.03 2.20
C LYS A 112 -12.58 19.64 2.89
N ALA A 113 -11.94 18.93 3.82
CA ALA A 113 -10.77 19.41 4.53
C ALA A 113 -9.59 19.68 3.58
N PHE A 114 -9.35 18.84 2.57
CA PHE A 114 -8.36 19.09 1.52
C PHE A 114 -8.68 20.37 0.74
N ALA A 115 -9.92 20.52 0.27
CA ALA A 115 -10.37 21.68 -0.50
C ALA A 115 -10.28 23.00 0.29
N ASP A 116 -10.76 23.01 1.53
CA ASP A 116 -10.72 24.17 2.44
C ASP A 116 -9.27 24.65 2.71
N ASN A 117 -8.30 23.74 2.57
CA ASN A 117 -6.88 24.01 2.79
C ASN A 117 -6.09 24.23 1.48
N GLY A 118 -6.75 24.22 0.32
CA GLY A 118 -6.09 24.37 -0.98
C GLY A 118 -5.11 23.24 -1.28
N ILE A 119 -5.35 22.04 -0.74
CA ILE A 119 -4.47 20.88 -0.90
C ILE A 119 -5.10 19.93 -1.91
N ASP A 120 -4.38 19.66 -3.00
CA ASP A 120 -4.68 18.53 -3.86
C ASP A 120 -4.09 17.25 -3.25
N TYR A 121 -4.94 16.31 -2.84
CA TYR A 121 -4.49 15.03 -2.29
C TYR A 121 -3.68 14.20 -3.31
N LYS A 122 -3.92 14.40 -4.61
CA LYS A 122 -3.20 13.71 -5.69
C LYS A 122 -1.73 14.07 -5.75
N PHE A 123 -1.35 15.24 -5.23
CA PHE A 123 0.05 15.62 -5.03
C PHE A 123 0.80 14.58 -4.17
N TYR A 124 0.12 13.94 -3.20
CA TYR A 124 0.75 12.94 -2.34
C TYR A 124 0.68 11.54 -2.93
N THR A 125 -0.36 11.24 -3.73
CA THR A 125 -0.66 9.88 -4.19
C THR A 125 -0.19 9.55 -5.59
N GLU A 126 -0.56 10.35 -6.60
CA GLU A 126 -0.51 10.00 -8.02
C GLU A 126 0.74 10.52 -8.74
N ARG A 127 1.44 11.52 -8.18
CA ARG A 127 2.61 12.10 -8.85
C ARG A 127 3.80 11.15 -8.86
N GLU A 128 4.53 11.18 -9.97
CA GLU A 128 5.89 10.65 -10.02
C GLU A 128 6.83 11.52 -9.15
N ARG A 129 7.81 10.87 -8.54
CA ARG A 129 8.77 11.50 -7.63
C ARG A 129 10.17 11.22 -8.13
N ASP A 130 10.97 12.27 -8.22
CA ASP A 130 12.36 12.14 -8.65
C ASP A 130 13.22 11.51 -7.53
N ILE A 131 14.25 10.76 -7.90
CA ILE A 131 15.15 10.12 -6.94
C ILE A 131 15.92 11.13 -6.09
N THR A 132 16.11 12.36 -6.59
CA THR A 132 16.74 13.49 -5.90
C THR A 132 15.77 14.28 -5.01
N GLU A 133 14.47 13.95 -5.02
CA GLU A 133 13.48 14.63 -4.19
C GLU A 133 13.85 14.55 -2.70
N VAL A 134 13.73 15.69 -2.03
CA VAL A 134 13.87 15.79 -0.58
C VAL A 134 12.52 15.50 0.05
N PHE A 135 12.45 14.44 0.84
CA PHE A 135 11.22 14.01 1.48
C PHE A 135 11.05 14.60 2.88
N PRO A 136 9.80 14.83 3.33
CA PRO A 136 9.55 15.35 4.66
C PRO A 136 10.03 14.43 5.78
N TRP A 137 10.28 13.15 5.50
CA TRP A 137 10.83 12.17 6.43
C TRP A 137 12.35 11.94 6.29
N ASP A 138 13.05 12.61 5.37
CA ASP A 138 14.50 12.41 5.15
C ASP A 138 15.37 12.79 6.38
N HIS A 139 14.82 13.56 7.31
CA HIS A 139 15.50 13.95 8.55
C HIS A 139 15.41 12.87 9.66
N ILE A 140 14.68 11.78 9.43
CA ILE A 140 14.49 10.68 10.37
C ILE A 140 15.41 9.53 9.96
N ASP A 141 16.18 9.02 10.91
CA ASP A 141 16.99 7.82 10.69
C ASP A 141 16.18 6.56 11.02
N ALA A 142 15.83 5.80 9.99
CA ALA A 142 15.18 4.49 10.11
C ALA A 142 16.18 3.31 10.10
N GLY A 143 17.49 3.59 10.11
CA GLY A 143 18.59 2.63 10.02
C GLY A 143 18.83 2.06 8.63
N VAL A 144 17.98 2.38 7.65
CA VAL A 144 18.18 1.99 6.24
C VAL A 144 18.57 3.22 5.44
N SER A 145 19.73 3.16 4.76
CA SER A 145 20.25 4.30 4.02
C SER A 145 19.42 4.61 2.75
N LYS A 146 19.23 5.90 2.44
CA LYS A 146 18.56 6.32 1.20
C LYS A 146 19.26 5.78 -0.05
N LYS A 147 20.59 5.69 -0.03
CA LYS A 147 21.39 5.07 -1.11
C LYS A 147 21.01 3.61 -1.35
N PHE A 148 20.81 2.84 -0.29
CA PHE A 148 20.35 1.46 -0.41
C PHE A 148 18.93 1.39 -1.01
N LEU A 149 18.01 2.23 -0.53
CA LEU A 149 16.64 2.29 -1.05
C LEU A 149 16.61 2.64 -2.56
N ILE A 150 17.46 3.55 -3.03
CA ILE A 150 17.59 3.89 -4.45
C ILE A 150 18.05 2.68 -5.27
N LYS A 151 19.10 1.96 -4.80
CA LYS A 151 19.58 0.76 -5.47
C LYS A 151 18.49 -0.32 -5.58
N GLU A 152 17.73 -0.52 -4.50
CA GLU A 152 16.63 -1.50 -4.49
C GLU A 152 15.45 -1.05 -5.35
N TRP A 153 15.19 0.25 -5.46
CA TRP A 153 14.19 0.81 -6.38
C TRP A 153 14.55 0.51 -7.83
N GLU A 154 15.80 0.75 -8.22
CA GLU A 154 16.31 0.43 -9.55
C GLU A 154 16.24 -1.08 -9.84
N ALA A 155 16.66 -1.91 -8.90
CA ALA A 155 16.55 -3.38 -9.03
C ALA A 155 15.10 -3.84 -9.20
N ALA A 156 14.16 -3.29 -8.42
CA ALA A 156 12.75 -3.61 -8.52
C ALA A 156 12.15 -3.22 -9.87
N ARG A 157 12.55 -2.06 -10.42
CA ARG A 157 12.12 -1.62 -11.77
C ARG A 157 12.63 -2.54 -12.88
N GLU A 158 13.79 -3.16 -12.68
CA GLU A 158 14.36 -4.15 -13.60
C GLU A 158 13.84 -5.58 -13.35
N GLY A 159 12.95 -5.78 -12.36
CA GLY A 159 12.47 -7.11 -11.97
C GLY A 159 13.54 -8.00 -11.34
N ARG A 160 14.66 -7.41 -10.88
CA ARG A 160 15.73 -8.15 -10.21
C ARG A 160 15.38 -8.39 -8.75
N VAL A 161 15.42 -9.66 -8.36
CA VAL A 161 15.20 -10.09 -6.98
C VAL A 161 16.50 -9.93 -6.18
N THR A 162 16.41 -9.22 -5.06
CA THR A 162 17.51 -9.14 -4.09
C THR A 162 17.53 -10.40 -3.23
N SER A 163 18.70 -11.02 -3.11
CA SER A 163 18.87 -12.23 -2.31
C SER A 163 18.64 -11.98 -0.82
N ASN A 164 18.36 -13.04 -0.06
CA ASN A 164 18.19 -12.96 1.39
C ASN A 164 19.45 -12.38 2.05
N CYS A 165 19.27 -11.43 2.97
CA CYS A 165 20.38 -10.75 3.64
C CYS A 165 21.19 -11.67 4.57
N ARG A 166 20.65 -12.84 4.94
CA ARG A 166 21.37 -13.89 5.69
C ARG A 166 22.36 -14.66 4.83
N ASP A 167 22.08 -14.84 3.54
CA ASP A 167 23.01 -15.50 2.62
C ASP A 167 24.17 -14.56 2.25
N LYS A 168 23.82 -13.29 2.03
CA LYS A 168 24.79 -12.23 1.73
C LYS A 168 24.21 -10.89 2.19
N CYS A 169 24.92 -10.22 3.09
CA CYS A 169 24.55 -8.87 3.51
C CYS A 169 24.46 -7.93 2.29
N GLN A 170 23.35 -7.19 2.19
CA GLN A 170 23.08 -6.27 1.08
C GLN A 170 23.52 -4.82 1.36
N GLY A 171 24.00 -4.56 2.58
CA GLY A 171 24.49 -3.25 2.99
C GLY A 171 23.39 -2.21 3.18
N CYS A 172 22.25 -2.59 3.77
CA CYS A 172 21.13 -1.66 3.99
C CYS A 172 21.46 -0.51 4.95
N GLY A 173 22.39 -0.72 5.88
CA GLY A 173 22.78 0.23 6.93
C GLY A 173 22.31 -0.15 8.34
N SER A 174 21.42 -1.13 8.46
CA SER A 174 20.78 -1.49 9.74
C SER A 174 21.74 -2.07 10.79
N ALA A 175 22.94 -2.47 10.37
CA ALA A 175 24.00 -2.86 11.30
C ALA A 175 24.42 -1.69 12.23
N SER A 176 24.12 -0.44 11.89
CA SER A 176 24.38 0.71 12.78
C SER A 176 23.75 0.59 14.18
N PHE A 177 22.67 -0.19 14.34
CA PHE A 177 22.01 -0.40 15.63
C PHE A 177 22.78 -1.28 16.61
N GLY A 178 23.81 -2.01 16.18
CA GLY A 178 24.64 -2.83 17.09
C GLY A 178 23.95 -4.08 17.67
N CYS A 179 22.75 -4.44 17.20
CA CYS A 179 21.99 -5.57 17.73
C CYS A 179 21.14 -6.28 16.65
N GLY A 180 20.52 -7.40 17.03
CA GLY A 180 19.57 -8.14 16.19
C GLY A 180 20.23 -9.06 15.16
N VAL A 181 19.46 -9.44 14.14
CA VAL A 181 19.85 -10.47 13.15
C VAL A 181 21.06 -10.08 12.30
N CYS A 182 21.41 -8.79 12.22
CA CYS A 182 22.60 -8.32 11.50
C CYS A 182 23.91 -8.70 12.20
N PHE A 183 23.84 -9.08 13.48
CA PHE A 183 24.98 -9.46 14.31
C PHE A 183 24.91 -10.91 14.79
N GLY A 184 23.83 -11.62 14.47
CA GLY A 184 23.69 -13.05 14.72
C GLY A 184 24.44 -13.86 13.67
N ALA A 185 25.15 -14.88 14.12
CA ALA A 185 25.73 -15.92 13.27
C ALA A 185 24.66 -16.74 12.54
#